data_AF-A0A3L7MRY8-F1
#
_entry.id   AF-A0A3L7MRY8-F1
#
_cell.length_a   1.000
_cell.length_b   1.000
_cell.length_c   1.000
_cell.angle_alpha   90.00
_cell.angle_beta   90.00
_cell.angle_gamma   90.00
#
_symmetry.space_group_name_H-M   'P 1'
#
loop_
_entity.id
_entity.type
_entity.pdbx_description
1 polymer ?
#
loop_
_entity_poly.entity_id
_entity_poly.type
_entity_poly.pdbx_seq_one_letter_code
_entity_poly.pdbx_strand_id
1 'polypeptide(L)'
;MRVSLVSDIIDVIGHKHWRAHDRVSRLREAMNGIFRREHKVSLERLRTLMKKDAVSYMDTLPGMVPFVANRVLLVGVDFHSVPLEEFGLQLLVQAGVFPSGMGLSDAANWVTRHVKAEEAREAHGALLAAVDHMWETNPPKLPKTSSKPSELAPPKPVEEARASAKALVEAQLAAERVALMAERAARREEMRREKLALKAKEARDSAKVGSKPVVGKPVAGKSAVKPPVKGAAPVKGAAKPVAKPAPKAPAKSVLKVVAKAGSKAVAKKK
;
A
#
# COMPACT_ATOMS: atom_id res chain seq x y z
N MET A 1 31.14 19.60 -42.02
CA MET A 1 29.87 18.96 -42.46
C MET A 1 28.73 19.95 -42.26
N ARG A 2 27.71 19.95 -43.13
CA ARG A 2 26.41 20.56 -42.77
C ARG A 2 25.76 19.64 -41.73
N VAL A 3 25.33 20.18 -40.60
CA VAL A 3 24.59 19.44 -39.58
C VAL A 3 23.11 19.54 -39.93
N SER A 4 22.47 18.41 -40.23
CA SER A 4 21.04 18.35 -40.54
C SER A 4 20.20 19.03 -39.45
N LEU A 5 19.13 19.69 -39.88
CA LEU A 5 18.14 20.27 -38.98
C LEU A 5 17.27 19.19 -38.36
N VAL A 6 16.52 19.55 -37.32
CA VAL A 6 15.59 18.64 -36.65
C VAL A 6 14.43 18.27 -37.58
N SER A 7 14.01 19.18 -38.47
CA SER A 7 13.08 18.91 -39.58
C SER A 7 13.55 17.75 -40.45
N ASP A 8 14.74 17.87 -41.05
CA ASP A 8 15.25 16.96 -42.08
C ASP A 8 15.36 15.51 -41.55
N ILE A 9 15.66 15.37 -40.26
CA ILE A 9 15.74 14.07 -39.58
C ILE A 9 14.33 13.52 -39.27
N ILE A 10 13.36 14.37 -38.90
CA ILE A 10 11.95 13.96 -38.72
C ILE A 10 11.35 13.53 -40.06
N ASP A 11 11.68 14.20 -41.16
CA ASP A 11 11.15 13.90 -42.49
C ASP A 11 11.64 12.52 -42.98
N VAL A 12 12.89 12.15 -42.67
CA VAL A 12 13.47 10.81 -42.92
C VAL A 12 12.87 9.72 -42.02
N ILE A 13 12.56 10.03 -40.76
CA ILE A 13 11.94 9.07 -39.81
C ILE A 13 10.42 8.93 -40.05
N GLY A 14 9.79 9.96 -40.60
CA GLY A 14 8.36 10.08 -40.82
C GLY A 14 7.60 10.61 -39.59
N HIS A 15 6.67 11.55 -39.83
CA HIS A 15 5.88 12.22 -38.78
C HIS A 15 4.98 11.31 -37.91
N LYS A 16 4.87 10.01 -38.24
CA LYS A 16 4.08 9.04 -37.48
C LYS A 16 4.71 8.64 -36.13
N HIS A 17 6.00 8.93 -35.90
CA HIS A 17 6.68 8.49 -34.69
C HIS A 17 6.31 9.31 -33.44
N TRP A 18 6.01 8.62 -32.33
CA TRP A 18 5.55 9.27 -31.10
C TRP A 18 6.60 10.21 -30.50
N ARG A 19 6.23 11.49 -30.37
CA ARG A 19 7.12 12.58 -29.91
C ARG A 19 8.42 12.69 -30.73
N ALA A 20 8.33 12.51 -32.05
CA ALA A 20 9.47 12.59 -32.98
C ALA A 20 10.39 13.80 -32.73
N HIS A 21 9.83 15.01 -32.55
CA HIS A 21 10.62 16.22 -32.32
C HIS A 21 11.43 16.19 -31.02
N ASP A 22 10.82 15.79 -29.88
CA ASP A 22 11.53 15.61 -28.60
C ASP A 22 12.68 14.59 -28.74
N ARG A 23 12.39 13.45 -29.39
CA ARG A 23 13.34 12.34 -29.56
C ARG A 23 14.52 12.74 -30.45
N VAL A 24 14.26 13.46 -31.55
CA VAL A 24 15.29 13.96 -32.49
C VAL A 24 16.12 15.10 -31.89
N SER A 25 15.53 16.04 -31.13
CA SER A 25 16.30 17.08 -30.45
C SER A 25 17.29 16.47 -29.45
N ARG A 26 16.81 15.54 -28.60
CA ARG A 26 17.63 14.82 -27.64
C ARG A 26 18.74 13.99 -28.28
N LEU A 27 18.46 13.32 -29.40
CA LEU A 27 19.47 12.60 -30.18
C LEU A 27 20.58 13.56 -30.67
N ARG A 28 20.20 14.71 -31.24
CA ARG A 28 21.12 15.73 -31.73
C ARG A 28 21.92 16.36 -30.59
N GLU A 29 21.31 16.61 -29.43
CA GLU A 29 21.98 17.07 -28.21
C GLU A 29 23.02 16.06 -27.72
N ALA A 30 22.65 14.78 -27.60
CA ALA A 30 23.54 13.72 -27.14
C ALA A 30 24.73 13.49 -28.09
N MET A 31 24.50 13.44 -29.41
CA MET A 31 25.57 13.33 -30.41
C MET A 31 26.55 14.52 -30.35
N ASN A 32 26.04 15.74 -30.15
CA ASN A 32 26.89 16.92 -29.95
C ASN A 32 27.64 16.88 -28.61
N GLY A 33 27.01 16.36 -27.55
CA GLY A 33 27.63 16.15 -26.24
C GLY A 33 28.81 15.17 -26.30
N ILE A 34 28.63 14.06 -27.01
CA ILE A 34 29.67 13.06 -27.30
C ILE A 34 30.81 13.70 -28.12
N PHE A 35 30.48 14.36 -29.24
CA PHE A 35 31.50 14.98 -30.10
C PHE A 35 32.33 16.05 -29.38
N ARG A 36 31.74 16.82 -28.46
CA ARG A 36 32.45 17.79 -27.61
C ARG A 36 33.36 17.14 -26.55
N ARG A 37 33.17 15.86 -26.22
CA ARG A 37 33.91 15.12 -25.17
C ARG A 37 34.99 14.20 -25.72
N GLU A 38 34.78 13.65 -26.92
CA GLU A 38 35.66 12.65 -27.54
C GLU A 38 36.25 13.10 -28.89
N HIS A 39 35.85 14.28 -29.41
CA HIS A 39 36.22 14.81 -30.76
C HIS A 39 35.90 13.85 -31.93
N LYS A 40 35.15 12.78 -31.65
CA LYS A 40 34.70 11.69 -32.51
C LYS A 40 33.28 11.35 -32.06
N VAL A 41 32.37 11.00 -32.98
CA VAL A 41 31.05 10.46 -32.59
C VAL A 41 31.23 8.98 -32.31
N SER A 42 31.72 8.66 -31.11
CA SER A 42 31.96 7.30 -30.62
C SER A 42 31.50 7.16 -29.18
N LEU A 43 31.37 5.93 -28.70
CA LEU A 43 31.22 5.60 -27.27
C LEU A 43 32.23 4.52 -26.85
N GLU A 44 33.27 4.35 -27.66
CA GLU A 44 34.38 3.40 -27.48
C GLU A 44 35.09 3.60 -26.14
N ARG A 45 35.18 4.85 -25.66
CA ARG A 45 35.67 5.20 -24.33
C ARG A 45 34.92 4.50 -23.19
N LEU A 46 33.63 4.19 -23.34
CA LEU A 46 32.88 3.48 -22.29
C LEU A 46 33.47 2.10 -21.98
N ARG A 47 34.17 1.46 -22.92
CA ARG A 47 34.80 0.15 -22.72
C ARG A 47 36.05 0.19 -21.84
N THR A 48 36.67 1.36 -21.66
CA THR A 48 37.88 1.54 -20.83
C THR A 48 37.60 2.18 -19.47
N LEU A 49 36.36 2.61 -19.22
CA LEU A 49 35.91 3.16 -17.95
C LEU A 49 35.42 2.06 -17.00
N MET A 50 35.56 2.29 -15.68
CA MET A 50 34.88 1.47 -14.69
C MET A 50 33.36 1.74 -14.75
N LYS A 51 32.54 0.74 -14.39
CA LYS A 51 31.06 0.84 -14.44
C LYS A 51 30.48 2.13 -13.83
N LYS A 52 31.03 2.58 -12.69
CA LYS A 52 30.61 3.82 -12.00
C LYS A 52 30.82 5.06 -12.88
N ASP A 53 31.96 5.13 -13.55
CA ASP A 53 32.35 6.28 -14.35
C ASP A 53 31.66 6.25 -15.72
N ALA A 54 31.37 5.05 -16.26
CA ALA A 54 30.53 4.87 -17.43
C ALA A 54 29.07 5.32 -17.18
N VAL A 55 28.49 5.00 -16.02
CA VAL A 55 27.18 5.53 -15.60
C VAL A 55 27.22 7.05 -15.51
N SER A 56 28.17 7.61 -14.77
CA SER A 56 28.35 9.08 -14.62
C SER A 56 28.57 9.79 -15.97
N TYR A 57 29.31 9.17 -16.90
CA TYR A 57 29.50 9.70 -18.24
C TYR A 57 28.18 9.80 -19.01
N MET A 58 27.34 8.76 -18.93
CA MET A 58 26.03 8.72 -19.60
C MET A 58 25.04 9.69 -18.95
N ASP A 59 24.91 9.70 -17.62
CA ASP A 59 23.99 10.57 -16.88
C ASP A 59 24.29 12.07 -17.09
N THR A 60 25.55 12.41 -17.34
CA THR A 60 25.96 13.80 -17.62
C THR A 60 25.85 14.21 -19.10
N LEU A 61 25.47 13.32 -20.03
CA LEU A 61 25.31 13.70 -21.44
C LEU A 61 24.03 14.53 -21.67
N PRO A 62 24.10 15.67 -22.39
CA PRO A 62 22.92 16.47 -22.71
C PRO A 62 21.95 15.68 -23.57
N GLY A 63 20.65 15.85 -23.34
CA GLY A 63 19.58 15.10 -24.01
C GLY A 63 19.43 13.63 -23.58
N MET A 64 20.31 13.09 -22.73
CA MET A 64 20.24 11.70 -22.30
C MET A 64 18.98 11.40 -21.47
N VAL A 65 18.48 10.18 -21.57
CA VAL A 65 17.33 9.66 -20.82
C VAL A 65 17.78 8.40 -20.07
N PRO A 66 17.42 8.17 -18.79
CA PRO A 66 17.88 7.01 -18.03
C PRO A 66 17.64 5.65 -18.70
N PHE A 67 16.53 5.49 -19.43
CA PHE A 67 16.28 4.31 -20.27
C PHE A 67 17.37 4.11 -21.34
N VAL A 68 17.74 5.18 -22.05
CA VAL A 68 18.74 5.12 -23.13
C VAL A 68 20.15 4.92 -22.55
N ALA A 69 20.46 5.58 -21.43
CA ALA A 69 21.70 5.36 -20.68
C ALA A 69 21.86 3.87 -20.31
N ASN A 70 20.90 3.32 -19.57
CA ASN A 70 20.92 1.90 -19.17
C ASN A 70 20.95 0.96 -20.39
N ARG A 71 20.22 1.27 -21.48
CA ARG A 71 20.19 0.40 -22.67
C ARG A 71 21.53 0.40 -23.41
N VAL A 72 22.24 1.51 -23.46
CA VAL A 72 23.61 1.59 -23.99
C VAL A 72 24.59 0.83 -23.09
N LEU A 73 24.48 0.98 -21.77
CA LEU A 73 25.34 0.27 -20.81
C LEU A 73 25.16 -1.25 -20.89
N LEU A 74 23.91 -1.75 -20.89
CA LEU A 74 23.59 -3.18 -21.02
C LEU A 74 23.96 -3.75 -22.39
N VAL A 75 23.52 -3.13 -23.49
CA VAL A 75 23.60 -3.74 -24.83
C VAL A 75 24.91 -3.39 -25.56
N GLY A 76 25.47 -2.21 -25.31
CA GLY A 76 26.71 -1.76 -25.96
C GLY A 76 27.98 -2.14 -25.21
N VAL A 77 27.97 -2.04 -23.87
CA VAL A 77 29.17 -2.13 -23.01
C VAL A 77 29.16 -3.36 -22.08
N ASP A 78 28.03 -4.06 -22.00
CA ASP A 78 27.78 -5.22 -21.12
C ASP A 78 27.84 -4.94 -19.60
N PHE A 79 27.58 -3.69 -19.22
CA PHE A 79 27.44 -3.33 -17.81
C PHE A 79 26.03 -3.63 -17.31
N HIS A 80 25.93 -4.60 -16.39
CA HIS A 80 24.68 -5.02 -15.75
C HIS A 80 23.83 -3.83 -15.28
N SER A 81 22.74 -3.60 -15.99
CA SER A 81 21.70 -2.60 -15.78
C SER A 81 20.46 -3.10 -16.50
N VAL A 82 19.26 -2.86 -15.96
CA VAL A 82 18.00 -3.24 -16.64
C VAL A 82 17.26 -1.97 -17.06
N PRO A 83 17.17 -1.67 -18.37
CA PRO A 83 16.42 -0.53 -18.88
C PRO A 83 14.91 -0.73 -18.68
N LEU A 84 14.21 0.34 -18.29
CA LEU A 84 12.76 0.37 -18.18
C LEU A 84 12.23 1.67 -18.82
N GLU A 85 11.24 1.58 -19.72
CA GLU A 85 10.50 2.72 -20.27
C GLU A 85 9.14 2.86 -19.55
N GLU A 86 8.51 4.02 -19.68
CA GLU A 86 7.20 4.39 -19.13
C GLU A 86 6.12 3.32 -19.35
N PHE A 87 6.05 2.72 -20.54
CA PHE A 87 5.13 1.62 -20.87
C PHE A 87 5.46 0.31 -20.13
N GLY A 88 6.74 -0.04 -20.00
CA GLY A 88 7.18 -1.21 -19.24
C GLY A 88 6.88 -1.07 -17.75
N LEU A 89 7.05 0.14 -17.20
CA LEU A 89 6.61 0.45 -15.83
C LEU A 89 5.09 0.32 -15.69
N GLN A 90 4.32 0.84 -16.66
CA GLN A 90 2.86 0.72 -16.63
C GLN A 90 2.41 -0.75 -16.62
N LEU A 91 3.04 -1.60 -17.43
CA LEU A 91 2.77 -3.04 -17.47
C LEU A 91 3.11 -3.74 -16.14
N LEU A 92 4.26 -3.42 -15.54
CA LEU A 92 4.66 -3.98 -14.24
C LEU A 92 3.76 -3.50 -13.08
N VAL A 93 3.22 -2.27 -13.15
CA VAL A 93 2.19 -1.79 -12.21
C VAL A 93 0.86 -2.52 -12.42
N GLN A 94 0.44 -2.76 -13.67
CA GLN A 94 -0.77 -3.55 -13.97
C GLN A 94 -0.64 -5.02 -13.54
N ALA A 95 0.56 -5.59 -13.64
CA ALA A 95 0.89 -6.93 -13.12
C ALA A 95 1.05 -6.99 -11.59
N GLY A 96 0.91 -5.87 -10.87
CA GLY A 96 1.02 -5.81 -9.42
C GLY A 96 2.44 -5.90 -8.85
N VAL A 97 3.47 -5.85 -9.71
CA VAL A 97 4.89 -5.88 -9.30
C VAL A 97 5.30 -4.58 -8.60
N PHE A 98 4.74 -3.45 -9.04
CA PHE A 98 5.03 -2.13 -8.49
C PHE A 98 3.77 -1.37 -8.04
N PRO A 99 3.86 -0.57 -6.96
CA PRO A 99 2.78 0.31 -6.55
C PRO A 99 2.58 1.45 -7.56
N SER A 100 1.33 1.78 -7.84
CA SER A 100 0.96 2.94 -8.66
C SER A 100 1.60 4.23 -8.13
N GLY A 101 2.46 4.87 -8.92
CA GLY A 101 3.17 6.09 -8.55
C GLY A 101 4.65 5.91 -8.17
N MET A 102 5.23 4.71 -8.29
CA MET A 102 6.69 4.54 -8.23
C MET A 102 7.38 5.31 -9.38
N GLY A 103 8.50 5.97 -9.09
CA GLY A 103 9.29 6.69 -10.08
C GLY A 103 10.01 5.75 -11.06
N LEU A 104 10.13 6.15 -12.34
CA LEU A 104 10.76 5.31 -13.38
C LEU A 104 12.21 4.94 -13.07
N SER A 105 12.99 5.89 -12.53
CA SER A 105 14.38 5.64 -12.10
C SER A 105 14.44 4.68 -10.91
N ASP A 106 13.51 4.78 -9.97
CA ASP A 106 13.46 3.89 -8.79
C ASP A 106 13.08 2.47 -9.19
N ALA A 107 12.10 2.33 -10.08
CA ALA A 107 11.69 1.06 -10.67
C ALA A 107 12.84 0.41 -11.46
N ALA A 108 13.52 1.15 -12.34
CA ALA A 108 14.68 0.65 -13.08
C ALA A 108 15.83 0.20 -12.15
N ASN A 109 16.12 0.98 -11.10
CA ASN A 109 17.07 0.63 -10.06
C ASN A 109 16.63 -0.59 -9.24
N TRP A 110 15.33 -0.76 -8.98
CA TRP A 110 14.79 -1.92 -8.29
C TRP A 110 14.93 -3.18 -9.15
N VAL A 111 14.51 -3.17 -10.42
CA VAL A 111 14.65 -4.33 -11.32
C VAL A 111 16.12 -4.71 -11.48
N THR A 112 17.00 -3.72 -11.66
CA THR A 112 18.46 -3.92 -11.74
C THR A 112 19.06 -4.56 -10.49
N ARG A 113 18.42 -4.48 -9.31
CA ARG A 113 18.90 -5.13 -8.08
C ARG A 113 18.34 -6.54 -7.85
N HIS A 114 17.26 -6.92 -8.54
CA HIS A 114 16.57 -8.20 -8.33
C HIS A 114 16.79 -9.20 -9.48
N VAL A 115 17.08 -8.71 -10.70
CA VAL A 115 17.49 -9.54 -11.84
C VAL A 115 19.00 -9.76 -11.79
N LYS A 116 19.49 -10.99 -12.03
CA LYS A 116 20.94 -11.26 -12.04
C LYS A 116 21.65 -10.59 -13.22
N ALA A 117 22.97 -10.46 -13.15
CA ALA A 117 23.77 -9.90 -14.24
C ALA A 117 23.63 -10.71 -15.55
N GLU A 118 23.65 -12.03 -15.46
CA GLU A 118 23.49 -12.98 -16.58
C GLU A 118 22.11 -12.86 -17.24
N GLU A 119 21.06 -12.74 -16.42
CA GLU A 119 19.65 -12.67 -16.82
C GLU A 119 19.25 -11.27 -17.35
N ALA A 120 20.07 -10.24 -17.14
CA ALA A 120 19.70 -8.83 -17.39
C ALA A 120 19.37 -8.55 -18.88
N ARG A 121 20.04 -9.21 -19.82
CA ARG A 121 19.75 -9.11 -21.26
C ARG A 121 18.42 -9.76 -21.62
N GLU A 122 18.15 -10.94 -21.06
CA GLU A 122 16.91 -11.70 -21.29
C GLU A 122 15.72 -10.98 -20.68
N ALA A 123 15.83 -10.49 -19.44
CA ALA A 123 14.80 -9.71 -18.77
C ALA A 123 14.45 -8.42 -19.53
N HIS A 124 15.46 -7.70 -20.06
CA HIS A 124 15.22 -6.54 -20.92
C HIS A 124 14.56 -6.93 -22.26
N GLY A 125 14.95 -8.06 -22.86
CA GLY A 125 14.30 -8.59 -24.06
C GLY A 125 12.83 -8.96 -23.84
N ALA A 126 12.53 -9.63 -22.72
CA ALA A 126 11.16 -9.98 -22.32
C ALA A 126 10.31 -8.74 -22.01
N LEU A 127 10.89 -7.71 -21.37
CA LEU A 127 10.21 -6.43 -21.15
C LEU A 127 9.86 -5.71 -22.45
N LEU A 128 10.76 -5.72 -23.45
CA LEU A 128 10.46 -5.18 -24.78
C LEU A 128 9.36 -5.98 -25.47
N ALA A 129 9.49 -7.31 -25.58
CA ALA A 129 8.51 -8.17 -26.22
C ALA A 129 7.10 -8.05 -25.59
N ALA A 130 7.03 -7.85 -24.27
CA ALA A 130 5.75 -7.64 -23.57
C ALA A 130 5.15 -6.25 -23.81
N VAL A 131 5.96 -5.21 -24.03
CA VAL A 131 5.51 -3.88 -24.47
C VAL A 131 5.07 -3.91 -25.93
N ASP A 132 5.79 -4.61 -26.80
CA ASP A 132 5.44 -4.78 -28.22
C ASP A 132 4.10 -5.54 -28.36
N HIS A 133 3.94 -6.66 -27.66
CA HIS A 133 2.67 -7.40 -27.59
C HIS A 133 1.52 -6.55 -27.00
N MET A 134 1.79 -5.66 -26.04
CA MET A 134 0.79 -4.70 -25.54
C MET A 134 0.38 -3.70 -26.65
N TRP A 135 1.32 -3.20 -27.45
CA TRP A 135 1.02 -2.33 -28.60
C TRP A 135 0.22 -3.04 -29.70
N GLU A 136 0.45 -4.33 -29.93
CA GLU A 136 -0.32 -5.13 -30.88
C GLU A 136 -1.74 -5.44 -30.40
N THR A 137 -1.91 -5.81 -29.12
CA THR A 137 -3.19 -6.31 -28.59
C THR A 137 -4.09 -5.25 -27.97
N ASN A 138 -3.52 -4.20 -27.37
CA ASN A 138 -4.26 -3.13 -26.70
C ASN A 138 -3.43 -1.83 -26.66
N PRO A 139 -3.23 -1.16 -27.81
CA PRO A 139 -2.33 0.00 -27.91
C PRO A 139 -2.74 1.11 -26.93
N PRO A 140 -1.82 1.55 -26.03
CA PRO A 140 -2.15 2.53 -25.01
C PRO A 140 -2.49 3.89 -25.64
N LYS A 141 -3.47 4.59 -25.06
CA LYS A 141 -3.89 5.91 -25.53
C LYS A 141 -2.81 6.95 -25.22
N LEU A 142 -1.96 7.21 -26.20
CA LEU A 142 -0.83 8.14 -26.13
C LEU A 142 -1.32 9.56 -25.74
N PRO A 143 -0.84 10.13 -24.60
CA PRO A 143 -1.34 11.41 -24.10
C PRO A 143 -0.86 12.56 -24.98
N LYS A 144 -1.79 13.33 -25.56
CA LYS A 144 -1.56 14.27 -26.68
C LYS A 144 -0.52 15.38 -26.43
N THR A 145 -0.05 15.58 -25.20
CA THR A 145 1.03 16.52 -24.87
C THR A 145 2.09 15.85 -23.99
N SER A 146 3.33 16.29 -24.12
CA SER A 146 4.50 15.76 -23.40
C SER A 146 4.54 16.04 -21.89
N SER A 147 3.49 16.64 -21.33
CA SER A 147 3.55 17.42 -20.08
C SER A 147 3.30 16.63 -18.79
N LYS A 148 2.67 15.45 -18.83
CA LYS A 148 2.35 14.65 -17.63
C LYS A 148 2.47 13.13 -17.84
N PRO A 149 3.54 12.47 -17.37
CA PRO A 149 3.62 11.00 -17.24
C PRO A 149 2.47 10.37 -16.44
N SER A 150 1.89 11.13 -15.51
CA SER A 150 0.74 10.71 -14.69
C SER A 150 -0.55 10.47 -15.49
N GLU A 151 -0.62 10.91 -16.75
CA GLU A 151 -1.83 10.76 -17.58
C GLU A 151 -1.93 9.38 -18.26
N LEU A 152 -0.90 8.52 -18.12
CA LEU A 152 -0.93 7.12 -18.56
C LEU A 152 -1.72 6.23 -17.57
N ALA A 153 -2.99 6.61 -17.36
CA ALA A 153 -3.85 6.04 -16.33
C ALA A 153 -4.02 4.52 -16.48
N PRO A 154 -3.89 3.73 -15.40
CA PRO A 154 -4.21 2.31 -15.41
C PRO A 154 -5.71 2.08 -15.68
N PRO A 155 -6.10 0.91 -16.21
CA PRO A 155 -7.50 0.57 -16.40
C PRO A 155 -8.28 0.56 -15.07
N LYS A 156 -9.57 0.89 -15.13
CA LYS A 156 -10.44 1.13 -13.97
C LYS A 156 -10.46 0.05 -12.85
N PRO A 157 -10.30 -1.27 -13.10
CA PRO A 157 -10.40 -2.28 -12.04
C PRO A 157 -9.43 -2.09 -10.85
N VAL A 158 -8.31 -1.40 -11.06
CA VAL A 158 -7.24 -1.32 -10.05
C VAL A 158 -7.62 -0.41 -8.87
N GLU A 159 -8.34 0.69 -9.08
CA GLU A 159 -8.73 1.58 -7.96
C GLU A 159 -9.86 1.00 -7.10
N GLU A 160 -10.74 0.18 -7.66
CA GLU A 160 -11.77 -0.53 -6.87
C GLU A 160 -11.14 -1.61 -5.97
N ALA A 161 -10.16 -2.36 -6.48
CA ALA A 161 -9.33 -3.26 -5.69
C ALA A 161 -8.50 -2.51 -4.60
N ARG A 162 -8.02 -1.31 -4.91
CA ARG A 162 -7.26 -0.46 -3.99
C ARG A 162 -8.12 0.16 -2.88
N ALA A 163 -9.37 0.54 -3.19
CA ALA A 163 -10.32 1.07 -2.22
C ALA A 163 -10.76 -0.01 -1.22
N SER A 164 -11.12 -1.19 -1.71
CA SER A 164 -11.49 -2.35 -0.89
C SER A 164 -10.34 -2.83 0.01
N ALA A 165 -9.10 -2.89 -0.50
CA ALA A 165 -7.93 -3.21 0.31
C ALA A 165 -7.69 -2.20 1.46
N LYS A 166 -7.82 -0.90 1.19
CA LYS A 166 -7.70 0.15 2.24
C LYS A 166 -8.76 0.01 3.33
N ALA A 167 -10.03 -0.18 2.94
CA ALA A 167 -11.14 -0.33 3.88
C ALA A 167 -10.97 -1.53 4.82
N LEU A 168 -10.39 -2.64 4.33
CA LEU A 168 -10.13 -3.83 5.14
C LEU A 168 -9.04 -3.60 6.19
N VAL A 169 -7.97 -2.88 5.85
CA VAL A 169 -6.90 -2.51 6.80
C VAL A 169 -7.40 -1.52 7.85
N GLU A 170 -8.22 -0.53 7.45
CA GLU A 170 -8.80 0.43 8.38
C GLU A 170 -9.78 -0.23 9.36
N ALA A 171 -10.59 -1.19 8.89
CA ALA A 171 -11.46 -2.00 9.74
C ALA A 171 -10.68 -2.87 10.75
N GLN A 172 -9.53 -3.45 10.36
CA GLN A 172 -8.66 -4.19 11.27
C GLN A 172 -8.08 -3.30 12.37
N LEU A 173 -7.53 -2.14 12.01
CA LEU A 173 -7.00 -1.15 12.96
C LEU A 173 -8.08 -0.59 13.89
N ALA A 174 -9.32 -0.44 13.42
CA ALA A 174 -10.46 -0.06 14.25
C ALA A 174 -10.82 -1.17 15.27
N ALA A 175 -10.86 -2.43 14.84
CA ALA A 175 -11.15 -3.57 15.72
C ALA A 175 -10.06 -3.76 16.81
N GLU A 176 -8.79 -3.62 16.45
CA GLU A 176 -7.66 -3.68 17.40
C GLU A 176 -7.74 -2.58 18.47
N ARG A 177 -8.04 -1.34 18.06
CA ARG A 177 -8.25 -0.21 18.99
C ARG A 177 -9.42 -0.45 19.95
N VAL A 178 -10.51 -1.06 19.48
CA VAL A 178 -11.66 -1.42 20.33
C VAL A 178 -11.29 -2.53 21.32
N ALA A 179 -10.57 -3.57 20.89
CA ALA A 179 -10.12 -4.65 21.76
C ALA A 179 -9.20 -4.14 22.89
N LEU A 180 -8.22 -3.31 22.56
CA LEU A 180 -7.27 -2.70 23.50
C LEU A 180 -7.97 -1.78 24.52
N MET A 181 -9.03 -1.07 24.10
CA MET A 181 -9.87 -0.28 25.01
C MET A 181 -10.77 -1.15 25.91
N ALA A 182 -11.26 -2.29 25.43
CA ALA A 182 -12.02 -3.24 26.22
C ALA A 182 -11.14 -3.92 27.30
N GLU A 183 -9.91 -4.31 26.97
CA GLU A 183 -8.93 -4.85 27.93
C GLU A 183 -8.64 -3.84 29.05
N ARG A 184 -8.37 -2.58 28.68
CA ARG A 184 -8.17 -1.48 29.64
C ARG A 184 -9.40 -1.20 30.50
N ALA A 185 -10.61 -1.46 30.02
CA ALA A 185 -11.83 -1.37 30.82
C ALA A 185 -11.97 -2.55 31.80
N ALA A 186 -11.72 -3.78 31.35
CA ALA A 186 -11.75 -4.98 32.20
C ALA A 186 -10.78 -4.87 33.38
N ARG A 187 -9.53 -4.47 33.12
CA ARG A 187 -8.49 -4.27 34.16
C ARG A 187 -8.86 -3.16 35.16
N ARG A 188 -9.66 -2.16 34.76
CA ARG A 188 -10.19 -1.12 35.68
C ARG A 188 -11.29 -1.64 36.59
N GLU A 189 -12.15 -2.53 36.10
CA GLU A 189 -13.19 -3.18 36.91
C GLU A 189 -12.61 -4.22 37.88
N GLU A 190 -11.57 -4.95 37.46
CA GLU A 190 -10.80 -5.84 38.34
C GLU A 190 -10.19 -5.08 39.52
N MET A 191 -9.42 -4.01 39.25
CA MET A 191 -8.86 -3.12 40.28
C MET A 191 -9.93 -2.46 41.17
N ARG A 192 -11.18 -2.30 40.70
CA ARG A 192 -12.32 -1.85 41.54
C ARG A 192 -12.82 -2.96 42.46
N ARG A 193 -12.93 -4.19 41.96
CA ARG A 193 -13.34 -5.37 42.75
C ARG A 193 -12.34 -5.69 43.85
N GLU A 194 -11.04 -5.64 43.56
CA GLU A 194 -9.99 -5.82 44.57
C GLU A 194 -10.06 -4.76 45.68
N LYS A 195 -10.18 -3.48 45.32
CA LYS A 195 -10.33 -2.39 46.30
C LYS A 195 -11.58 -2.51 47.17
N LEU A 196 -12.70 -2.98 46.60
CA LEU A 196 -13.91 -3.27 47.35
C LEU A 196 -13.73 -4.49 48.27
N ALA A 197 -13.02 -5.52 47.83
CA ALA A 197 -12.72 -6.71 48.64
C ALA A 197 -11.75 -6.40 49.80
N LEU A 198 -10.75 -5.54 49.59
CA LEU A 198 -9.86 -5.04 50.64
C LEU A 198 -10.65 -4.23 51.67
N LYS A 199 -11.45 -3.25 51.23
CA LYS A 199 -12.29 -2.45 52.14
C LYS A 199 -13.32 -3.30 52.91
N ALA A 200 -13.79 -4.39 52.32
CA ALA A 200 -14.68 -5.35 53.00
C ALA A 200 -13.95 -6.26 54.01
N LYS A 201 -12.63 -6.45 53.89
CA LYS A 201 -11.78 -7.09 54.92
C LYS A 201 -11.53 -6.11 56.07
N GLU A 202 -11.06 -4.90 55.77
CA GLU A 202 -10.84 -3.82 56.75
C GLU A 202 -12.07 -3.57 57.63
N ALA A 203 -13.27 -3.56 57.04
CA ALA A 203 -14.54 -3.40 57.77
C ALA A 203 -14.94 -4.61 58.63
N ARG A 204 -14.44 -5.82 58.32
CA ARG A 204 -14.65 -7.02 59.14
C ARG A 204 -13.66 -7.09 60.29
N ASP A 205 -12.42 -6.71 60.05
CA ASP A 205 -11.37 -6.72 61.07
C ASP A 205 -11.62 -5.63 62.13
N SER A 206 -12.08 -4.43 61.73
CA SER A 206 -12.53 -3.40 62.68
C SER A 206 -13.75 -3.82 63.50
N ALA A 207 -14.72 -4.51 62.90
CA ALA A 207 -15.87 -5.08 63.62
C ALA A 207 -15.47 -6.15 64.64
N LYS A 208 -14.38 -6.90 64.39
CA LYS A 208 -13.92 -7.99 65.27
C LYS A 208 -13.25 -7.50 66.57
N VAL A 209 -12.83 -6.24 66.63
CA VAL A 209 -12.30 -5.59 67.85
C VAL A 209 -13.44 -5.11 68.78
N GLY A 210 -14.67 -5.00 68.26
CA GLY A 210 -15.76 -4.23 68.88
C GLY A 210 -16.88 -5.01 69.58
N SER A 211 -16.69 -6.25 70.04
CA SER A 211 -17.75 -6.96 70.78
C SER A 211 -17.28 -8.01 71.80
N LYS A 212 -17.43 -7.71 73.10
CA LYS A 212 -17.74 -8.69 74.15
C LYS A 212 -19.20 -8.49 74.58
N PRO A 213 -20.00 -9.56 74.78
CA PRO A 213 -21.42 -9.44 75.11
C PRO A 213 -21.68 -9.42 76.63
N VAL A 214 -22.85 -8.93 77.07
CA VAL A 214 -23.61 -9.47 78.22
C VAL A 214 -25.03 -8.87 78.33
N VAL A 215 -26.04 -9.75 78.49
CA VAL A 215 -27.39 -9.59 79.12
C VAL A 215 -28.37 -8.50 78.65
N GLY A 216 -29.68 -8.83 78.64
CA GLY A 216 -30.78 -7.85 78.81
C GLY A 216 -32.02 -8.03 77.91
N LYS A 217 -33.13 -8.58 78.45
CA LYS A 217 -34.46 -8.72 77.81
C LYS A 217 -35.49 -9.03 78.92
N PRO A 218 -36.81 -8.69 78.83
CA PRO A 218 -37.61 -7.91 77.83
C PRO A 218 -38.39 -6.70 78.43
N VAL A 219 -39.31 -6.05 77.66
CA VAL A 219 -40.77 -5.84 77.96
C VAL A 219 -41.40 -4.53 77.37
N ALA A 220 -42.48 -4.72 76.57
CA ALA A 220 -43.71 -3.91 76.29
C ALA A 220 -43.77 -2.36 76.03
N GLY A 221 -44.88 -1.93 75.39
CA GLY A 221 -45.28 -0.52 75.09
C GLY A 221 -45.10 -0.11 73.61
N LYS A 222 -46.08 0.22 72.72
CA LYS A 222 -47.46 0.78 72.77
C LYS A 222 -47.52 2.24 73.31
N SER A 223 -48.10 3.26 72.63
CA SER A 223 -48.88 3.34 71.35
C SER A 223 -48.94 4.76 70.72
N ALA A 224 -49.30 4.87 69.41
CA ALA A 224 -49.90 6.04 68.68
C ALA A 224 -49.09 7.38 68.62
N VAL A 225 -49.23 8.33 67.66
CA VAL A 225 -50.37 9.01 66.99
C VAL A 225 -49.95 9.61 65.59
N LYS A 226 -50.88 10.18 64.78
CA LYS A 226 -50.73 10.88 63.44
C LYS A 226 -51.20 12.37 63.53
N PRO A 227 -51.25 13.24 62.46
CA PRO A 227 -50.59 13.32 61.14
C PRO A 227 -49.69 14.61 61.01
N PRO A 228 -50.00 15.79 60.38
CA PRO A 228 -50.59 16.13 59.06
C PRO A 228 -49.92 17.24 58.17
N VAL A 229 -49.69 16.92 56.88
CA VAL A 229 -50.09 17.66 55.63
C VAL A 229 -49.73 19.15 55.39
N LYS A 230 -49.00 19.41 54.27
CA LYS A 230 -49.23 20.34 53.11
C LYS A 230 -48.04 20.15 52.12
N GLY A 231 -48.07 20.32 50.79
CA GLY A 231 -48.79 21.23 49.87
C GLY A 231 -47.80 22.28 49.34
N ALA A 232 -47.53 22.53 48.04
CA ALA A 232 -48.11 22.03 46.77
C ALA A 232 -47.07 22.03 45.59
N ALA A 233 -47.51 21.74 44.35
CA ALA A 233 -46.71 21.71 43.09
C ALA A 233 -46.71 23.11 42.38
N PRO A 234 -46.24 23.35 41.11
CA PRO A 234 -45.82 22.48 39.98
C PRO A 234 -44.40 22.85 39.42
N VAL A 235 -43.86 22.49 38.23
CA VAL A 235 -44.40 22.17 36.87
C VAL A 235 -43.46 21.28 36.02
N LYS A 236 -44.08 20.50 35.11
CA LYS A 236 -43.63 19.98 33.78
C LYS A 236 -42.22 19.33 33.64
N GLY A 237 -42.07 18.13 33.06
CA GLY A 237 -43.05 17.12 32.65
C GLY A 237 -42.55 16.16 31.53
N ALA A 238 -43.02 14.90 31.56
CA ALA A 238 -42.96 13.87 30.50
C ALA A 238 -41.57 13.39 29.96
N ALA A 239 -41.36 12.13 29.55
CA ALA A 239 -42.04 10.85 29.86
C ALA A 239 -41.11 9.65 29.50
N LYS A 240 -41.33 8.49 30.13
CA LYS A 240 -40.82 7.15 29.72
C LYS A 240 -41.89 6.10 30.05
N PRO A 241 -42.08 5.07 29.22
CA PRO A 241 -41.54 3.73 29.48
C PRO A 241 -40.75 3.18 28.27
N VAL A 242 -39.75 2.30 28.35
CA VAL A 242 -39.49 1.09 29.17
C VAL A 242 -40.24 -0.16 28.70
N ALA A 243 -39.47 -1.14 28.18
CA ALA A 243 -39.80 -2.56 28.12
C ALA A 243 -38.57 -3.37 28.60
N LYS A 244 -38.77 -4.59 29.10
CA LYS A 244 -37.73 -5.40 29.81
C LYS A 244 -37.29 -6.61 28.97
N PRO A 245 -36.00 -7.03 29.04
CA PRO A 245 -35.53 -8.31 28.50
C PRO A 245 -35.49 -9.44 29.54
N ALA A 246 -35.74 -10.68 29.13
CA ALA A 246 -35.50 -11.93 29.86
C ALA A 246 -35.41 -13.13 28.87
N PRO A 247 -34.82 -14.29 29.22
CA PRO A 247 -33.87 -14.95 28.30
C PRO A 247 -34.14 -16.43 27.97
N LYS A 248 -33.37 -16.99 27.01
CA LYS A 248 -32.68 -18.31 27.09
C LYS A 248 -31.79 -18.59 25.86
N ALA A 249 -30.80 -19.48 26.03
CA ALA A 249 -29.95 -20.10 25.00
C ALA A 249 -30.37 -21.60 24.82
N PRO A 250 -29.73 -22.50 24.02
CA PRO A 250 -28.30 -22.61 23.68
C PRO A 250 -27.98 -22.86 22.18
N ALA A 251 -26.70 -23.14 21.89
CA ALA A 251 -26.13 -23.25 20.54
C ALA A 251 -26.25 -24.64 19.88
N LYS A 252 -26.01 -24.68 18.56
CA LYS A 252 -25.51 -25.85 17.82
C LYS A 252 -24.42 -25.45 16.83
N SER A 253 -23.46 -26.35 16.60
CA SER A 253 -22.28 -26.17 15.76
C SER A 253 -22.40 -26.95 14.44
N VAL A 254 -21.79 -26.45 13.36
CA VAL A 254 -21.32 -27.27 12.23
C VAL A 254 -20.00 -26.70 11.69
N LEU A 255 -18.94 -27.51 11.72
CA LEU A 255 -17.72 -27.34 10.93
C LEU A 255 -17.64 -28.51 9.93
N LYS A 256 -17.95 -28.27 8.65
CA LYS A 256 -17.57 -29.14 7.50
C LYS A 256 -18.02 -28.55 6.15
N VAL A 257 -17.56 -29.19 5.07
CA VAL A 257 -17.82 -28.89 3.64
C VAL A 257 -17.02 -27.67 3.12
N VAL A 258 -16.14 -27.80 2.12
CA VAL A 258 -15.56 -29.02 1.53
C VAL A 258 -14.13 -28.74 1.05
N ALA A 259 -13.29 -29.78 1.10
CA ALA A 259 -12.14 -29.91 0.20
C ALA A 259 -12.35 -31.19 -0.61
N LYS A 260 -12.21 -31.12 -1.96
CA LYS A 260 -11.87 -32.20 -2.92
C LYS A 260 -12.47 -31.98 -4.32
N ALA A 261 -11.74 -31.25 -5.16
CA ALA A 261 -11.69 -31.41 -6.62
C ALA A 261 -10.45 -30.66 -7.15
N GLY A 262 -9.54 -31.26 -7.92
CA GLY A 262 -9.40 -32.67 -8.27
C GLY A 262 -8.17 -32.93 -9.15
N SER A 263 -7.04 -33.34 -8.57
CA SER A 263 -5.79 -33.55 -9.31
C SER A 263 -5.70 -34.95 -9.94
N LYS A 264 -5.88 -35.06 -11.27
CA LYS A 264 -5.26 -36.12 -12.12
C LYS A 264 -5.62 -35.95 -13.61
N ALA A 265 -4.59 -35.81 -14.46
CA ALA A 265 -4.40 -36.63 -15.68
C ALA A 265 -3.12 -36.21 -16.43
N VAL A 266 -2.01 -36.91 -16.18
CA VAL A 266 -0.91 -37.04 -17.16
C VAL A 266 -1.05 -38.41 -17.79
N ALA A 267 -1.15 -38.48 -19.11
CA ALA A 267 -1.20 -39.74 -19.85
C ALA A 267 -0.41 -39.63 -21.18
N LYS A 268 0.71 -40.35 -21.26
CA LYS A 268 1.52 -40.50 -22.49
C LYS A 268 1.03 -41.71 -23.28
N LYS A 269 0.68 -41.51 -24.55
CA LYS A 269 0.77 -42.46 -25.70
C LYS A 269 0.15 -41.79 -26.94
N LYS A 270 0.57 -42.11 -28.17
CA LYS A 270 1.65 -43.02 -28.57
C LYS A 270 2.97 -42.27 -28.77
#